data_AF-A0A2V2UZN2-F1
#
_entry.id   AF-A0A2V2UZN2-F1
#
_cell.length_a   1.000
_cell.length_b   1.000
_cell.length_c   1.000
_cell.angle_alpha   90.00
_cell.angle_beta   90.00
_cell.angle_gamma   90.00
#
_symmetry.space_group_name_H-M   'P 1'
#
loop_
_entity.id
_entity.type
_entity.pdbx_description
1 polymer ?
#
loop_
_entity_poly.entity_id
_entity_poly.type
_entity_poly.pdbx_seq_one_letter_code
_entity_poly.pdbx_strand_id
1 'polypeptide(L)'
;MESDALRRRGDTKQPLKPQPEQLLPRVPVQPKKEQAPVSAVNVPRGVVPKYIIQRKAELAAEKVAVLREMERQKEIAKYPPGHRPVTEEERKETLAKLATRRKELEYELHKIPIRYDTQSIKARRNRIESELKEIDESERKFSAAKQLFVPI
;
A
#
# COMPACT_ATOMS: atom_id res chain seq x y z
N MET A 1 34.79 -13.99 59.67
CA MET A 1 33.65 -14.72 59.09
C MET A 1 33.73 -14.51 57.58
N GLU A 2 34.66 -15.17 56.89
CA GLU A 2 34.57 -16.58 56.43
C GLU A 2 33.51 -16.67 55.31
N SER A 3 33.72 -17.22 54.12
CA SER A 3 34.79 -18.08 53.61
C SER A 3 34.69 -18.18 52.08
N ASP A 4 35.86 -18.41 51.51
CA ASP A 4 36.19 -19.02 50.23
C ASP A 4 35.37 -20.30 49.94
N ALA A 5 34.97 -20.52 48.68
CA ALA A 5 34.54 -21.84 48.19
C ALA A 5 34.73 -21.97 46.67
N LEU A 6 35.97 -22.24 46.30
CA LEU A 6 36.40 -22.89 45.07
C LEU A 6 35.58 -24.16 44.69
N ARG A 7 35.42 -24.33 43.36
CA ARG A 7 35.36 -25.60 42.59
C ARG A 7 34.19 -26.56 42.84
N ARG A 8 33.49 -26.95 41.75
CA ARG A 8 33.88 -28.12 40.92
C ARG A 8 33.07 -28.25 39.63
N ARG A 9 33.76 -28.87 38.66
CA ARG A 9 33.38 -29.34 37.33
C ARG A 9 32.12 -30.20 37.32
N GLY A 10 31.42 -30.16 36.19
CA GLY A 10 30.41 -31.13 35.79
C GLY A 10 30.07 -31.05 34.31
N ASP A 11 30.98 -31.50 33.45
CA ASP A 11 30.66 -31.94 32.09
C ASP A 11 29.60 -33.05 32.18
N THR A 12 28.39 -32.81 31.67
CA THR A 12 27.48 -33.90 31.31
C THR A 12 26.88 -33.64 29.93
N LYS A 13 27.50 -34.28 28.95
CA LYS A 13 26.93 -34.52 27.62
C LYS A 13 25.59 -35.23 27.79
N GLN A 14 24.49 -34.62 27.38
CA GLN A 14 23.25 -35.36 27.13
C GLN A 14 23.22 -35.80 25.67
N PRO A 15 22.98 -37.10 25.39
CA PRO A 15 22.85 -37.59 24.03
C PRO A 15 21.46 -37.23 23.48
N LEU A 16 21.44 -36.42 22.43
CA LEU A 16 20.25 -36.21 21.60
C LEU A 16 19.93 -37.53 20.89
N LYS A 17 18.85 -38.19 21.32
CA LYS A 17 18.27 -39.34 20.62
C LYS A 17 17.78 -38.90 19.23
N PRO A 18 18.08 -39.65 18.16
CA PRO A 18 17.57 -39.36 16.83
C PRO A 18 16.07 -39.68 16.77
N GLN A 19 15.27 -38.68 16.38
CA GLN A 19 13.86 -38.86 16.00
C GLN A 19 13.79 -39.67 14.69
N PRO A 20 12.79 -40.55 14.54
CA PRO A 20 12.71 -41.48 13.42
C PRO A 20 12.46 -40.75 12.11
N GLU A 21 13.25 -41.14 11.12
CA GLU A 21 13.12 -40.78 9.71
C GLU A 21 11.67 -40.99 9.26
N GLN A 22 10.96 -39.90 9.01
CA GLN A 22 9.70 -39.96 8.27
C GLN A 22 10.04 -40.32 6.83
N LEU A 23 9.84 -41.61 6.52
CA LEU A 23 9.88 -42.19 5.19
C LEU A 23 8.93 -41.42 4.25
N LEU A 24 9.50 -40.50 3.46
CA LEU A 24 8.86 -40.07 2.22
C LEU A 24 8.76 -41.30 1.29
N PRO A 25 7.62 -41.52 0.62
CA PRO A 25 7.48 -42.63 -0.31
C PRO A 25 8.55 -42.52 -1.40
N ARG A 26 9.41 -43.52 -1.44
CA ARG A 26 10.49 -43.67 -2.41
C ARG A 26 9.85 -43.88 -3.78
N VAL A 27 9.70 -42.80 -4.54
CA VAL A 27 9.26 -42.87 -5.94
C VAL A 27 10.22 -43.81 -6.69
N PRO A 28 9.74 -44.80 -7.45
CA PRO A 28 10.62 -45.70 -8.18
C PRO A 28 11.51 -44.91 -9.14
N VAL A 29 12.79 -44.82 -8.81
CA VAL A 29 13.83 -44.29 -9.68
C VAL A 29 13.99 -45.30 -10.81
N GLN A 30 13.37 -44.99 -11.95
CA GLN A 30 13.63 -45.71 -13.19
C GLN A 30 15.13 -45.64 -13.49
N PRO A 31 15.77 -46.74 -13.93
CA PRO A 31 17.18 -46.71 -14.26
C PRO A 31 17.37 -45.79 -15.48
N LYS A 32 17.88 -44.58 -15.22
CA LYS A 32 18.42 -43.73 -16.27
C LYS A 32 19.58 -44.50 -16.89
N LYS A 33 19.39 -44.92 -18.15
CA LYS A 33 20.44 -45.47 -19.00
C LYS A 33 21.70 -44.64 -18.85
N GLU A 34 22.74 -45.30 -18.41
CA GLU A 34 24.11 -44.83 -18.33
C GLU A 34 24.51 -44.38 -19.74
N GLN A 35 24.55 -43.07 -19.97
CA GLN A 35 25.09 -42.50 -21.19
C GLN A 35 26.55 -42.15 -20.92
N ALA A 36 27.42 -42.81 -21.68
CA ALA A 36 28.86 -42.60 -21.80
C ALA A 36 29.26 -41.11 -21.87
N PRO A 37 30.52 -40.75 -21.54
CA PRO A 37 30.97 -39.36 -21.57
C PRO A 37 30.71 -38.78 -22.96
N VAL A 38 29.85 -37.75 -23.03
CA VAL A 38 29.53 -37.04 -24.27
C VAL A 38 30.80 -36.35 -24.76
N SER A 39 31.48 -37.06 -25.65
CA SER A 39 32.54 -36.56 -26.51
C SER A 39 32.06 -35.31 -27.24
N ALA A 40 32.92 -34.30 -27.30
CA ALA A 40 32.68 -32.99 -27.91
C ALA A 40 32.54 -33.10 -29.44
N VAL A 41 31.48 -33.75 -29.92
CA VAL A 41 31.22 -33.96 -31.35
C VAL A 41 30.03 -33.09 -31.76
N ASN A 42 30.34 -32.01 -32.48
CA ASN A 42 29.42 -31.16 -33.24
C ASN A 42 28.33 -30.39 -32.48
N VAL A 43 28.71 -29.53 -31.52
CA VAL A 43 27.88 -28.36 -31.21
C VAL A 43 28.09 -27.33 -32.33
N PRO A 44 27.04 -26.91 -33.07
CA PRO A 44 27.19 -25.91 -34.12
C PRO A 44 27.76 -24.63 -33.54
N ARG A 45 28.98 -24.27 -33.97
CA ARG A 45 29.68 -23.07 -33.52
C ARG A 45 28.86 -21.84 -33.93
N GLY A 46 28.67 -20.91 -33.00
CA GLY A 46 27.89 -19.69 -33.23
C GLY A 46 26.42 -19.75 -32.78
N VAL A 47 25.92 -20.90 -32.30
CA VAL A 47 24.55 -21.01 -31.76
C VAL A 47 24.54 -20.88 -30.24
N VAL A 48 23.70 -19.98 -29.72
CA VAL A 48 23.54 -19.79 -28.27
C VAL A 48 22.79 -20.99 -27.67
N PRO A 49 23.32 -21.63 -26.60
CA PRO A 49 22.64 -22.72 -25.93
C PRO A 49 21.26 -22.33 -25.36
N LYS A 50 20.32 -23.28 -25.40
CA LYS A 50 18.92 -23.09 -24.93
C LYS A 50 18.83 -22.52 -23.51
N TYR A 51 19.69 -22.97 -22.60
CA TYR A 51 19.67 -22.52 -21.20
C TYR A 51 20.01 -21.03 -21.06
N ILE A 52 20.89 -20.49 -21.91
CA ILE A 52 21.22 -19.06 -21.92
C ILE A 52 20.01 -18.24 -22.38
N ILE A 53 19.29 -18.72 -23.40
CA ILE A 53 18.08 -18.08 -23.92
C ILE A 53 16.99 -18.07 -22.85
N GLN A 54 16.74 -19.23 -22.22
CA GLN A 54 15.78 -19.37 -21.12
C GLN A 54 16.16 -18.46 -19.95
N ARG A 55 17.42 -18.46 -19.52
CA ARG A 55 17.89 -17.61 -18.43
C ARG A 55 17.74 -16.11 -18.73
N LYS A 56 17.97 -15.69 -19.97
CA LYS A 56 17.72 -14.30 -20.40
C LYS A 56 16.24 -13.94 -20.35
N ALA A 57 15.36 -14.86 -20.73
CA ALA A 57 13.91 -14.65 -20.67
C ALA A 57 13.41 -14.55 -19.22
N GLU A 58 13.89 -15.41 -18.32
CA GLU A 58 13.61 -15.35 -16.87
C GLU A 58 14.02 -14.00 -16.29
N LEU A 59 15.28 -13.57 -16.53
CA LEU A 59 15.78 -12.29 -16.04
C LEU A 59 15.00 -11.09 -16.60
N ALA A 60 14.51 -11.18 -17.85
CA ALA A 60 13.66 -10.14 -18.42
C ALA A 60 12.30 -10.09 -17.73
N ALA A 61 11.69 -11.26 -17.46
CA ALA A 61 10.42 -11.35 -16.75
C ALA A 61 10.53 -10.84 -15.31
N GLU A 62 11.58 -11.21 -14.58
CA GLU A 62 11.86 -10.72 -13.23
C GLU A 62 12.02 -9.19 -13.20
N LYS A 63 12.79 -8.63 -14.14
CA LYS A 63 12.93 -7.16 -14.25
C LYS A 63 11.60 -6.47 -14.47
N VAL A 64 10.74 -7.01 -15.34
CA VAL A 64 9.40 -6.46 -15.57
C VAL A 64 8.54 -6.54 -14.31
N ALA A 65 8.59 -7.64 -13.56
CA ALA A 65 7.87 -7.78 -12.31
C ALA A 65 8.33 -6.75 -11.27
N VAL A 66 9.64 -6.60 -11.08
CA VAL A 66 10.23 -5.61 -10.16
C VAL A 66 9.87 -4.18 -10.57
N LEU A 67 9.88 -3.86 -11.87
CA LEU A 67 9.45 -2.55 -12.38
C LEU A 67 7.97 -2.26 -12.06
N ARG A 68 7.08 -3.24 -12.23
CA ARG A 68 5.66 -3.10 -11.87
C ARG A 68 5.45 -2.91 -10.37
N GLU A 69 6.20 -3.65 -9.56
CA GLU A 69 6.13 -3.51 -8.10
C GLU A 69 6.62 -2.14 -7.63
N MET A 70 7.74 -1.64 -8.16
CA MET A 70 8.20 -0.30 -7.82
C MET A 70 7.25 0.79 -8.31
N GLU A 71 6.58 0.62 -9.46
CA GLU A 71 5.55 1.53 -9.95
C GLU A 71 4.38 1.58 -8.97
N ARG A 72 3.87 0.40 -8.56
CA ARG A 72 2.81 0.31 -7.56
C ARG A 72 3.23 0.94 -6.21
N GLN A 73 4.45 0.69 -5.76
CA GLN A 73 4.99 1.30 -4.53
C GLN A 73 5.10 2.83 -4.65
N LYS A 74 5.56 3.34 -5.81
CA LYS A 74 5.61 4.78 -6.08
C LYS A 74 4.22 5.39 -6.09
N GLU A 75 3.22 4.70 -6.62
CA GLU A 75 1.82 5.16 -6.57
C GLU A 75 1.31 5.22 -5.14
N ILE A 76 1.54 4.18 -4.34
CA ILE A 76 1.17 4.15 -2.91
C ILE A 76 1.88 5.26 -2.14
N ALA A 77 3.17 5.50 -2.42
CA ALA A 77 3.97 6.54 -1.77
C ALA A 77 3.50 7.98 -2.09
N LYS A 78 2.73 8.19 -3.16
CA LYS A 78 2.08 9.49 -3.43
C LYS A 78 0.97 9.79 -2.43
N TYR A 79 0.43 8.78 -1.78
CA TYR A 79 -0.68 8.91 -0.84
C TYR A 79 -0.15 8.94 0.59
N PRO A 80 -0.59 9.90 1.42
CA PRO A 80 -0.32 9.85 2.85
C PRO A 80 -0.80 8.52 3.45
N PRO A 81 -0.10 7.96 4.46
CA PRO A 81 -0.52 6.70 5.07
C PRO A 81 -1.92 6.83 5.68
N GLY A 82 -2.75 5.80 5.51
CA GLY A 82 -4.13 5.79 5.99
C GLY A 82 -5.08 6.75 5.26
N HIS A 83 -4.70 7.26 4.08
CA HIS A 83 -5.56 8.15 3.28
C HIS A 83 -5.83 7.54 1.90
N ARG A 84 -7.02 7.84 1.37
CA ARG A 84 -7.45 7.47 0.01
C ARG A 84 -7.71 8.73 -0.82
N PRO A 85 -7.43 8.74 -2.13
CA PRO A 85 -7.90 9.81 -3.01
C PRO A 85 -9.44 9.85 -3.08
N VAL A 86 -9.99 11.07 -3.10
CA VAL A 86 -11.42 11.31 -3.31
C VAL A 86 -11.78 11.00 -4.76
N THR A 87 -12.80 10.16 -4.96
CA THR A 87 -13.32 9.82 -6.29
C THR A 87 -14.11 10.98 -6.89
N GLU A 88 -14.31 10.98 -8.22
CA GLU A 88 -15.08 12.03 -8.88
C GLU A 88 -16.56 12.04 -8.47
N GLU A 89 -17.12 10.87 -8.15
CA GLU A 89 -18.49 10.72 -7.69
C GLU A 89 -18.68 11.36 -6.32
N GLU A 90 -17.86 10.98 -5.33
CA GLU A 90 -17.85 11.58 -3.98
C GLU A 90 -17.65 13.10 -4.04
N ARG A 91 -16.79 13.58 -4.95
CA ARG A 91 -16.57 15.01 -5.17
C ARG A 91 -17.84 15.71 -5.67
N LYS A 92 -18.50 15.16 -6.69
CA LYS A 92 -19.74 15.71 -7.25
C LYS A 92 -20.86 15.73 -6.22
N GLU A 93 -21.00 14.64 -5.44
CA GLU A 93 -21.97 14.57 -4.35
C GLU A 93 -21.71 15.64 -3.28
N THR A 94 -20.45 15.84 -2.90
CA THR A 94 -20.08 16.86 -1.90
C THR A 94 -20.37 18.27 -2.43
N LEU A 95 -20.02 18.56 -3.68
CA LEU A 95 -20.33 19.85 -4.32
C LEU A 95 -21.85 20.09 -4.41
N ALA A 96 -22.64 19.05 -4.72
CA ALA A 96 -24.09 19.17 -4.74
C ALA A 96 -24.65 19.52 -3.35
N LYS A 97 -24.15 18.86 -2.30
CA LYS A 97 -24.53 19.15 -0.89
C LYS A 97 -24.16 20.57 -0.46
N LEU A 98 -22.98 21.05 -0.86
CA LEU A 98 -22.55 22.43 -0.58
C LEU A 98 -23.45 23.45 -1.30
N ALA A 99 -23.77 23.20 -2.57
CA ALA A 99 -24.65 24.07 -3.35
C ALA A 99 -26.08 24.12 -2.79
N THR A 100 -26.62 23.00 -2.30
CA THR A 100 -27.93 23.00 -1.61
C THR A 100 -27.88 23.78 -0.31
N ARG A 101 -26.85 23.57 0.51
CA ARG A 101 -26.70 24.27 1.79
C ARG A 101 -26.53 25.78 1.61
N ARG A 102 -25.77 26.20 0.60
CA ARG A 102 -25.62 27.61 0.23
C ARG A 102 -26.97 28.28 -0.05
N LYS A 103 -27.82 27.64 -0.86
CA LYS A 103 -29.16 28.17 -1.18
C LYS A 103 -30.05 28.30 0.05
N GLU A 104 -29.97 27.35 0.98
CA GLU A 104 -30.69 27.42 2.25
C GLU A 104 -30.24 28.64 3.08
N LEU A 105 -28.93 28.86 3.18
CA LEU A 105 -28.36 29.99 3.90
C LEU A 105 -28.68 31.34 3.26
N GLU A 106 -28.65 31.42 1.93
CA GLU A 106 -29.07 32.61 1.18
C GLU A 106 -30.56 32.91 1.46
N TYR A 107 -31.42 31.90 1.45
CA TYR A 107 -32.82 32.05 1.83
C TYR A 107 -32.99 32.50 3.29
N GLU A 108 -32.21 31.94 4.21
CA GLU A 108 -32.22 32.37 5.61
C GLU A 108 -31.74 33.80 5.84
N LEU A 109 -30.75 34.24 5.04
CA LEU A 109 -30.24 35.60 5.03
C LEU A 109 -31.30 36.57 4.52
N HIS A 110 -32.03 36.21 3.46
CA HIS A 110 -33.12 37.03 2.92
C HIS A 110 -34.28 37.22 3.89
N LYS A 111 -34.48 36.29 4.84
CA LYS A 111 -35.47 36.44 5.92
C LYS A 111 -35.07 37.45 6.99
N ILE A 112 -33.81 37.88 7.03
CA ILE A 112 -33.35 38.86 8.02
C ILE A 112 -33.92 40.24 7.65
N PRO A 113 -34.58 40.95 8.58
CA PRO A 113 -35.07 42.29 8.32
C PRO A 113 -33.94 43.26 7.96
N ILE A 114 -34.24 44.24 7.10
CA ILE A 114 -33.28 45.28 6.66
C ILE A 114 -32.75 46.09 7.87
N ARG A 115 -33.62 46.34 8.86
CA ARG A 115 -33.24 46.97 10.13
C ARG A 115 -33.08 45.90 11.21
N TYR A 116 -31.89 45.80 11.80
CA TYR A 116 -31.56 44.79 12.79
C TYR A 116 -30.77 45.39 13.96
N ASP A 117 -31.48 46.05 14.88
CA ASP A 117 -30.84 46.78 15.97
C ASP A 117 -30.44 45.85 17.14
N THR A 118 -31.11 44.71 17.27
CA THR A 118 -30.86 43.74 18.36
C THR A 118 -29.61 42.90 18.12
N GLN A 119 -28.87 42.62 19.20
CA GLN A 119 -27.67 41.76 19.11
C GLN A 119 -27.98 40.34 18.63
N SER A 120 -29.16 39.80 18.94
CA SER A 120 -29.56 38.46 18.51
C SER A 120 -29.63 38.33 16.98
N ILE A 121 -30.19 39.33 16.31
CA ILE A 121 -30.29 39.35 14.84
C ILE A 121 -28.90 39.55 14.22
N LYS A 122 -28.07 40.42 14.80
CA LYS A 122 -26.65 40.59 14.39
C LYS A 122 -25.87 39.28 14.50
N ALA A 123 -26.00 38.58 15.62
CA ALA A 123 -25.34 37.29 15.83
C ALA A 123 -25.84 36.23 14.83
N ARG A 124 -27.15 36.16 14.57
CA ARG A 124 -27.71 35.25 13.56
C ARG A 124 -27.14 35.52 12.17
N ARG A 125 -27.09 36.79 11.75
CA ARG A 125 -26.50 37.20 10.47
C ARG A 125 -25.03 36.80 10.39
N ASN A 126 -24.24 37.12 11.41
CA ASN A 126 -22.81 36.80 11.43
C ASN A 126 -22.55 35.29 11.31
N ARG A 127 -23.39 34.46 11.96
CA ARG A 127 -23.31 32.99 11.85
C ARG A 127 -23.58 32.52 10.42
N ILE A 128 -24.62 33.05 9.77
CA ILE A 128 -24.94 32.71 8.37
C ILE A 128 -23.80 33.14 7.43
N GLU A 129 -23.27 34.35 7.62
CA GLU A 129 -22.16 34.86 6.81
C GLU A 129 -20.85 34.09 7.04
N SER A 130 -20.56 33.63 8.27
CA SER A 130 -19.39 32.79 8.52
C SER A 130 -19.54 31.43 7.86
N GLU A 131 -20.72 30.80 7.97
CA GLU A 131 -20.98 29.51 7.36
C GLU A 131 -20.95 29.59 5.82
N LEU A 132 -21.44 30.69 5.22
CA LEU A 132 -21.29 30.96 3.78
C LEU A 132 -19.82 31.05 3.35
N LYS A 133 -18.97 31.71 4.15
CA LYS A 133 -17.52 31.77 3.87
C LYS A 133 -16.87 30.39 3.92
N GLU A 134 -17.21 29.58 4.92
CA GLU A 134 -16.71 28.20 5.05
C GLU A 134 -17.14 27.32 3.85
N ILE A 135 -18.36 27.51 3.36
CA ILE A 135 -18.85 26.84 2.15
C ILE A 135 -18.06 27.30 0.92
N ASP A 136 -17.84 28.60 0.73
CA ASP A 136 -17.06 29.11 -0.40
C ASP A 136 -15.62 28.57 -0.37
N GLU A 137 -14.99 28.48 0.80
CA GLU A 137 -13.67 27.86 0.96
C GLU A 137 -13.69 26.37 0.63
N SER A 138 -14.74 25.67 1.03
CA SER A 138 -14.92 24.24 0.76
C SER A 138 -15.15 24.00 -0.73
N GLU A 139 -16.03 24.76 -1.37
CA GLU A 139 -16.26 24.73 -2.82
C GLU A 139 -14.96 25.00 -3.58
N ARG A 140 -14.14 25.96 -3.16
CA ARG A 140 -12.80 26.20 -3.74
C ARG A 140 -11.87 24.99 -3.61
N LYS A 141 -11.86 24.32 -2.45
CA LYS A 141 -11.04 23.11 -2.24
C LYS A 141 -11.49 21.95 -3.14
N PHE A 142 -12.80 21.72 -3.27
CA PHE A 142 -13.35 20.63 -4.08
C PHE A 142 -13.37 20.93 -5.59
N SER A 143 -13.45 22.20 -5.99
CA SER A 143 -13.39 22.62 -7.40
C SER A 143 -11.96 22.70 -7.95
N ALA A 144 -10.96 22.86 -7.10
CA ALA A 144 -9.56 22.86 -7.53
C ALA A 144 -9.21 21.54 -8.25
N ALA A 145 -8.41 21.64 -9.31
CA ALA A 145 -7.90 20.48 -10.06
C ALA A 145 -6.95 19.59 -9.24
N LYS A 146 -6.64 19.96 -7.99
CA LYS A 146 -5.77 19.20 -7.10
C LYS A 146 -6.49 17.95 -6.58
N GLN A 147 -5.75 16.87 -6.43
CA GLN A 147 -6.27 15.63 -5.85
C GLN A 147 -6.45 15.79 -4.34
N LEU A 148 -7.66 15.52 -3.87
CA LEU A 148 -8.02 15.54 -2.45
C LEU A 148 -7.89 14.15 -1.86
N PHE A 149 -7.57 14.08 -0.57
CA PHE A 149 -7.41 12.84 0.17
C PHE A 149 -8.32 12.82 1.38
N VAL A 150 -8.90 11.67 1.67
CA VAL A 150 -9.80 11.42 2.81
C VAL A 150 -9.20 10.29 3.65
N PRO A 151 -9.19 10.40 5.00
CA PRO A 151 -8.73 9.34 5.88
C PRO A 151 -9.62 8.08 5.75
N ILE A 152 -9.00 6.91 5.82
CA ILE A 152 -9.64 5.58 5.79
C ILE A 152 -9.96 5.12 7.21
#